data_AF-A0A3T0K2L0-F1
#
_entry.id   AF-A0A3T0K2L0-F1
#
_cell.length_a   1.000
_cell.length_b   1.000
_cell.length_c   1.000
_cell.angle_alpha   90.00
_cell.angle_beta   90.00
_cell.angle_gamma   90.00
#
_symmetry.space_group_name_H-M   'P 1'
#
loop_
_entity.id
_entity.type
_entity.pdbx_description
1 polymer ?
#
loop_
_entity_poly.entity_id
_entity_poly.type
_entity_poly.pdbx_seq_one_letter_code
_entity_poly.pdbx_strand_id
1 'polypeptide(L)'
;MNTRFRPLKTCDGDNPVMVIDTAAAPGDLLNAADQRLRAASDLLETLYCLCFKQADVKDIPNIVNALYLLTQDGCDLLEVARQQINN
;
A
#
# COMPACT_ATOMS: atom_id res chain seq x y z
N MET A 1 -21.84 1.68 13.54
CA MET A 1 -20.45 1.92 13.07
C MET A 1 -20.54 2.32 11.60
N ASN A 2 -19.85 3.38 11.20
CA ASN A 2 -19.90 3.89 9.84
C ASN A 2 -19.17 2.91 8.91
N THR A 3 -19.89 2.17 8.06
CA THR A 3 -19.34 1.15 7.14
C THR A 3 -18.52 1.76 5.99
N ARG A 4 -18.53 3.09 5.87
CA ARG A 4 -17.79 3.84 4.85
C ARG A 4 -16.27 3.72 4.98
N PHE A 5 -15.72 3.65 6.19
CA PHE A 5 -14.26 3.63 6.37
C PHE A 5 -13.79 2.22 6.69
N ARG A 6 -13.02 1.65 5.76
CA ARG A 6 -12.40 0.33 5.92
C ARG A 6 -10.94 0.52 6.34
N PRO A 7 -10.48 -0.02 7.48
CA PRO A 7 -9.07 0.01 7.85
C PRO A 7 -8.17 -0.63 6.79
N LEU A 8 -6.98 -0.07 6.58
CA LEU A 8 -5.92 -0.77 5.88
C LEU A 8 -5.48 -1.99 6.70
N LYS A 9 -5.20 -3.13 6.05
CA LYS A 9 -4.73 -4.35 6.74
C LYS A 9 -3.39 -4.14 7.45
N THR A 10 -2.61 -3.17 6.99
CA THR A 10 -1.32 -2.78 7.57
C THR A 10 -1.45 -2.00 8.89
N CYS A 11 -2.66 -1.55 9.25
CA CYS A 11 -2.93 -0.88 10.51
C CYS A 11 -3.26 -1.90 11.62
N ASP A 12 -2.23 -2.39 12.31
CA ASP A 12 -2.39 -3.18 13.54
C ASP A 12 -2.70 -2.26 14.73
N GLY A 13 -3.99 -2.05 15.02
CA GLY A 13 -4.40 -1.33 16.22
C GLY A 13 -5.92 -1.31 16.42
N ASP A 14 -6.34 -1.25 17.68
CA ASP A 14 -7.76 -1.20 18.07
C ASP A 14 -8.49 0.04 17.53
N ASN A 15 -7.72 1.09 17.19
CA ASN A 15 -8.21 2.34 16.61
C ASN A 15 -7.43 2.63 15.32
N PRO A 16 -7.82 2.03 14.18
CA PRO A 16 -7.11 2.21 12.92
C PRO A 16 -7.22 3.64 12.43
N VAL A 17 -6.07 4.28 12.19
CA VAL A 17 -5.97 5.70 11.81
C VAL A 17 -5.80 5.89 10.31
N MET A 18 -5.33 4.88 9.57
CA MET A 18 -5.33 4.89 8.11
C MET A 18 -6.43 3.98 7.60
N VAL A 19 -7.31 4.57 6.80
CA VAL A 19 -8.54 3.94 6.32
C VAL A 19 -8.73 4.24 4.84
N ILE A 20 -9.38 3.32 4.15
CA ILE A 20 -9.93 3.50 2.81
C ILE A 20 -11.35 4.03 2.95
N ASP A 21 -11.63 5.15 2.31
CA ASP A 21 -12.99 5.61 2.09
C ASP A 21 -13.66 4.75 1.01
N THR A 22 -14.49 3.80 1.42
CA THR A 22 -15.16 2.88 0.50
C THR A 22 -16.20 3.57 -0.37
N ALA A 23 -16.58 4.82 -0.08
CA ALA A 23 -17.49 5.62 -0.91
C ALA A 23 -16.75 6.52 -1.92
N ALA A 24 -15.42 6.47 -1.97
CA ALA A 24 -14.64 7.21 -2.97
C ALA A 24 -14.91 6.68 -4.39
N ALA A 25 -14.73 7.54 -5.40
CA ALA A 25 -14.92 7.13 -6.78
C ALA A 25 -13.89 6.04 -7.16
N PRO A 26 -14.27 5.04 -7.97
CA PRO A 26 -13.34 3.97 -8.37
C PRO A 26 -12.05 4.49 -8.98
N GLY A 27 -12.11 5.56 -9.77
CA GLY A 27 -10.93 6.19 -10.36
C GLY A 27 -9.93 6.72 -9.33
N ASP A 28 -10.42 7.31 -8.23
CA ASP A 28 -9.56 7.83 -7.15
C ASP A 28 -8.88 6.69 -6.39
N LEU A 29 -9.62 5.60 -6.13
CA LEU A 29 -9.08 4.39 -5.51
C LEU A 29 -8.01 3.74 -6.38
N LEU A 30 -8.25 3.65 -7.70
CA LEU A 30 -7.30 3.11 -8.66
C LEU A 30 -6.03 3.98 -8.77
N ASN A 31 -6.18 5.30 -8.82
CA ASN A 31 -5.04 6.23 -8.84
C ASN A 31 -4.19 6.09 -7.57
N ALA A 32 -4.83 6.01 -6.40
CA ALA A 32 -4.13 5.83 -5.14
C ALA A 32 -3.41 4.47 -5.05
N ALA A 33 -4.01 3.42 -5.58
CA ALA A 33 -3.41 2.08 -5.67
C ALA A 33 -2.20 2.08 -6.61
N ASP A 34 -2.35 2.64 -7.81
CA ASP A 34 -1.29 2.75 -8.81
C ASP A 34 -0.07 3.50 -8.24
N GLN A 35 -0.31 4.62 -7.55
CA GLN A 35 0.77 5.37 -6.88
C GLN A 35 1.57 4.50 -5.89
N ARG A 36 0.88 3.73 -5.04
CA ARG A 36 1.54 2.87 -4.03
C ARG A 36 2.31 1.73 -4.66
N LEU A 37 1.72 1.06 -5.64
CA LEU A 37 2.35 -0.08 -6.32
C LEU A 37 3.54 0.36 -7.18
N ARG A 38 3.48 1.54 -7.80
CA ARG A 38 4.63 2.13 -8.48
C ARG A 38 5.74 2.47 -7.50
N ALA A 39 5.42 3.15 -6.39
CA ALA A 39 6.42 3.47 -5.38
C ALA A 39 7.08 2.20 -4.81
N ALA A 40 6.31 1.13 -4.59
CA ALA A 40 6.86 -0.17 -4.19
C ALA A 40 7.78 -0.77 -5.27
N SER A 41 7.38 -0.69 -6.54
CA SER A 41 8.17 -1.20 -7.66
C SER A 41 9.51 -0.45 -7.81
N ASP A 42 9.47 0.88 -7.78
CA ASP A 42 10.65 1.74 -7.88
C ASP A 42 11.61 1.52 -6.70
N LEU A 43 11.06 1.34 -5.50
CA LEU A 43 11.84 1.04 -4.30
C LEU A 43 12.45 -0.36 -4.36
N LEU A 44 11.76 -1.34 -4.93
CA LEU A 44 12.27 -2.69 -5.11
C LEU A 44 13.42 -2.72 -6.13
N GLU A 45 13.29 -1.99 -7.24
CA GLU A 45 14.36 -1.81 -8.22
C GLU A 45 15.60 -1.17 -7.58
N THR A 46 15.38 -0.15 -6.75
CA THR A 46 16.43 0.50 -5.97
C THR A 46 17.11 -0.49 -5.02
N LEU A 47 16.35 -1.26 -4.24
CA LEU A 47 16.88 -2.28 -3.33
C LEU A 47 17.70 -3.33 -4.08
N TYR A 48 17.18 -3.83 -5.20
CA TYR A 48 17.85 -4.81 -6.04
C TYR A 48 19.22 -4.28 -6.51
N CYS A 49 19.31 -3.02 -6.92
CA CYS A 49 20.57 -2.40 -7.34
C CYS A 49 21.53 -2.17 -6.16
N LEU A 50 21.02 -1.77 -4.98
CA LEU A 50 21.83 -1.47 -3.79
C LEU A 50 22.42 -2.73 -3.14
N CYS A 51 21.70 -3.85 -3.15
CA CYS A 51 22.19 -5.15 -2.69
C CYS A 51 23.45 -5.60 -3.43
N PHE A 52 23.65 -5.15 -4.67
CA PHE A 52 24.83 -5.45 -5.47
C PHE A 52 26.03 -4.54 -5.21
N LYS A 53 25.83 -3.37 -4.56
CA LYS A 53 26.88 -2.34 -4.53
C LYS A 53 27.31 -1.90 -3.14
N GLN A 54 26.41 -1.63 -2.17
CA GLN A 54 26.82 -0.95 -0.92
C GLN A 54 25.72 -0.69 0.15
N ALA A 55 24.57 -1.39 0.17
CA ALA A 55 23.60 -1.16 1.26
C ALA A 55 24.20 -1.53 2.63
N ASP A 56 24.10 -0.67 3.65
CA ASP A 56 24.32 -1.12 5.04
C ASP A 56 23.25 -2.18 5.31
N VAL A 57 23.66 -3.37 5.77
CA VAL A 57 22.78 -4.53 5.99
C VAL A 57 21.60 -4.17 6.90
N LYS A 58 21.75 -3.12 7.71
CA LYS A 58 20.75 -2.54 8.62
C LYS A 58 19.61 -1.81 7.91
N ASP A 59 19.81 -1.34 6.68
CA ASP A 59 18.78 -0.61 5.92
C ASP A 59 17.81 -1.55 5.22
N ILE A 60 18.23 -2.79 4.96
CA ILE A 60 17.42 -3.80 4.25
C ILE A 60 16.08 -4.06 4.97
N PRO A 61 16.02 -4.31 6.29
CA PRO A 61 14.74 -4.52 6.97
C PRO A 61 13.78 -3.32 6.86
N ASN A 62 14.31 -2.09 6.91
CA ASN A 62 13.50 -0.88 6.79
C ASN A 62 12.92 -0.73 5.38
N ILE A 63 13.73 -0.98 4.35
CA ILE A 63 13.28 -0.94 2.95
C ILE A 63 12.26 -2.05 2.68
N VAL A 64 12.52 -3.27 3.16
CA VAL A 64 11.58 -4.40 3.03
C VAL A 64 10.25 -4.11 3.73
N ASN A 65 10.28 -3.48 4.90
CA ASN A 65 9.06 -3.07 5.60
C ASN A 65 8.27 -2.02 4.80
N ALA A 66 8.93 -1.00 4.24
CA ALA A 66 8.27 -0.01 3.39
C ALA A 66 7.66 -0.65 2.13
N LEU A 67 8.38 -1.58 1.49
CA LEU A 67 7.88 -2.36 0.36
C LEU A 67 6.62 -3.15 0.73
N TYR A 68 6.63 -3.83 1.87
CA TYR A 68 5.50 -4.59 2.37
C TYR A 68 4.26 -3.69 2.56
N LEU A 69 4.43 -2.56 3.26
CA LEU A 69 3.34 -1.61 3.54
C LEU A 69 2.74 -1.06 2.24
N LEU A 70 3.56 -0.53 1.34
CA LEU A 70 3.10 0.04 0.06
C LEU A 70 2.37 -1.00 -0.79
N THR A 71 2.89 -2.23 -0.83
CA THR A 71 2.26 -3.31 -1.61
C THR A 71 0.91 -3.71 -1.03
N GLN A 72 0.83 -3.91 0.29
CA GLN A 72 -0.43 -4.26 0.97
C GLN A 72 -1.48 -3.16 0.82
N ASP A 73 -1.10 -1.90 1.03
CA ASP A 73 -2.00 -0.76 0.90
C ASP A 73 -2.54 -0.64 -0.54
N GLY A 74 -1.67 -0.83 -1.53
CA GLY A 74 -2.07 -0.87 -2.95
C GLY A 74 -3.05 -2.00 -3.25
N CYS A 75 -2.81 -3.20 -2.74
CA CYS A 75 -3.72 -4.33 -2.89
C CYS A 75 -5.08 -4.10 -2.24
N ASP A 76 -5.11 -3.51 -1.04
CA ASP A 76 -6.36 -3.21 -0.34
C ASP A 76 -7.20 -2.18 -1.10
N LEU A 77 -6.57 -1.15 -1.68
CA LEU A 77 -7.24 -0.16 -2.52
C LEU A 77 -7.82 -0.80 -3.80
N LEU A 78 -7.07 -1.69 -4.46
CA LEU A 78 -7.58 -2.43 -5.62
C LEU A 78 -8.78 -3.32 -5.28
N GLU A 79 -8.74 -3.96 -4.11
CA GLU A 79 -9.84 -4.80 -3.63
C GLU A 79 -11.14 -3.98 -3.49
N VAL A 80 -11.06 -2.81 -2.85
CA VAL A 80 -12.21 -1.91 -2.68
C VAL A 80 -12.66 -1.32 -4.03
N ALA A 81 -11.72 -0.88 -4.87
CA ALA A 81 -12.05 -0.36 -6.20
C ALA A 81 -12.82 -1.39 -7.05
N ARG A 82 -12.37 -2.65 -7.02
CA ARG A 82 -13.02 -3.75 -7.73
C ARG A 82 -14.42 -4.04 -7.18
N GLN A 83 -14.63 -3.94 -5.87
CA GLN A 83 -15.97 -4.07 -5.29
C GLN A 83 -16.89 -2.95 -5.79
N GLN A 84 -16.42 -1.70 -5.83
CA GLN A 84 -17.21 -0.57 -6.34
C GLN A 84 -17.56 -0.66 -7.82
N ILE A 85 -16.68 -1.19 -8.66
CA ILE A 85 -16.94 -1.37 -10.10
C ILE A 85 -17.98 -2.47 -10.36
N ASN A 86 -18.05 -3.48 -9.49
CA ASN A 86 -18.92 -4.64 -9.66
C ASN A 86 -20.28 -4.52 -8.94
N ASN A 87 -20.50 -3.43 -8.20
CA ASN A 87 -21.74 -3.12 -7.48
C ASN A 87 -22.57 -2.11 -8.27
#